data_AF-A0A2D7VTG0-F1
#
_entry.id   AF-A0A2D7VTG0-F1
#
_cell.length_a   1.000
_cell.length_b   1.000
_cell.length_c   1.000
_cell.angle_alpha   90.00
_cell.angle_beta   90.00
_cell.angle_gamma   90.00
#
_symmetry.space_group_name_H-M   'P 1'
#
loop_
_entity.id
_entity.type
_entity.pdbx_description
1 polymer ?
#
loop_
_entity_poly.entity_id
_entity_poly.type
_entity_poly.pdbx_seq_one_letter_code
_entity_poly.pdbx_strand_id
1 'polypeptide(L)' 'ILTEILKQQAFGHIFNAVYPKHPLKKDYYTKKAELQQLEPPTFSADSETQHKKVTSTNVAKVLKYAFQTEI' A
#
# COMPACT_ATOMS: atom_id res chain seq x y z
N ILE A 1 -1.75 -1.33 13.68
CA ILE A 1 -1.30 -2.69 13.22
C ILE A 1 -0.46 -3.36 14.31
N LEU A 2 0.82 -2.99 14.54
CA LEU A 2 1.67 -3.69 15.53
C LEU A 2 1.03 -3.73 16.93
N THR A 3 0.55 -2.58 17.40
CA THR A 3 -0.19 -2.45 18.67
C THR A 3 -1.41 -3.36 18.76
N GLU A 4 -2.08 -3.63 17.64
CA GLU A 4 -3.30 -4.44 17.60
C GLU A 4 -2.98 -5.94 17.53
N ILE A 5 -1.84 -6.33 16.94
CA ILE A 5 -1.29 -7.70 17.09
C ILE A 5 -1.03 -7.98 18.57
N LEU A 6 -0.40 -7.04 19.29
CA LEU A 6 -0.12 -7.17 20.72
C LEU A 6 -1.41 -7.23 21.55
N LYS A 7 -2.35 -6.28 21.34
CA LYS A 7 -3.63 -6.23 22.07
C LYS A 7 -4.49 -7.49 21.89
N GLN A 8 -4.49 -8.06 20.69
CA GLN A 8 -5.30 -9.24 20.35
C GLN A 8 -4.54 -10.57 20.54
N GLN A 9 -3.26 -10.52 20.96
CA GLN A 9 -2.34 -11.66 21.03
C GLN A 9 -2.30 -12.48 19.72
N ALA A 10 -2.42 -11.81 18.57
CA ALA A 10 -2.60 -12.42 17.24
C ALA A 10 -1.29 -12.96 16.64
N PHE A 11 -0.51 -13.70 17.44
CA PHE A 11 0.77 -14.30 17.06
C PHE A 11 0.57 -15.54 16.15
N GLY A 12 1.65 -16.02 15.54
CA GLY A 12 1.61 -17.16 14.60
C GLY A 12 1.04 -16.85 13.20
N HIS A 13 0.47 -15.66 12.99
CA HIS A 13 0.04 -15.18 11.67
C HIS A 13 1.11 -14.36 10.96
N ILE A 14 1.20 -14.50 9.63
CA ILE A 14 1.98 -13.60 8.78
C ILE A 14 1.13 -12.39 8.41
N PHE A 15 1.66 -11.18 8.63
CA PHE A 15 0.99 -9.92 8.29
C PHE A 15 1.80 -9.11 7.28
N ASN A 16 1.34 -9.08 6.03
CA ASN A 16 1.72 -8.01 5.11
C ASN A 16 1.01 -6.74 5.56
N ALA A 17 1.72 -5.63 5.76
CA ALA A 17 1.18 -4.36 6.26
C ALA A 17 1.13 -3.25 5.18
N VAL A 18 0.81 -3.63 3.93
CA VAL A 18 0.73 -2.74 2.77
C VAL A 18 -0.69 -2.17 2.60
N TYR A 19 -0.81 -0.92 2.13
CA TYR A 19 -2.12 -0.33 1.85
C TYR A 19 -2.86 -1.12 0.75
N PRO A 20 -4.19 -1.35 0.84
CA PRO A 20 -4.90 -2.28 -0.04
C PRO A 20 -5.16 -1.78 -1.48
N LYS A 21 -5.05 -0.47 -1.75
CA LYS A 21 -5.05 0.08 -3.12
C LYS A 21 -3.61 0.13 -3.63
N HIS A 22 -3.40 -0.23 -4.90
CA HIS A 22 -2.08 -0.29 -5.53
C HIS A 22 -2.13 0.46 -6.88
N PRO A 23 -2.00 1.80 -6.89
CA PRO A 23 -1.90 2.58 -8.11
C PRO A 23 -0.59 2.25 -8.85
N LEU A 24 -0.54 2.54 -10.15
CA LEU A 24 0.72 2.47 -10.88
C LEU A 24 1.67 3.57 -10.37
N LYS A 25 2.98 3.35 -10.51
CA LYS A 25 4.00 4.33 -10.14
C LYS A 25 3.75 5.67 -10.83
N LYS A 26 3.42 5.63 -12.13
CA LYS A 26 3.04 6.80 -12.93
C LYS A 26 1.93 7.61 -12.26
N ASP A 27 0.77 6.99 -12.09
CA ASP A 27 -0.44 7.65 -11.55
C ASP A 27 -0.20 8.26 -10.16
N TYR A 28 0.50 7.53 -9.28
CA TYR A 28 0.78 8.00 -7.92
C TYR A 28 1.67 9.24 -7.91
N TYR A 29 2.82 9.20 -8.57
CA TYR A 29 3.78 10.30 -8.54
C TYR A 29 3.31 11.52 -9.34
N THR A 30 2.58 11.32 -10.45
CA THR A 30 1.91 12.42 -11.16
C THR A 30 0.92 13.14 -10.25
N LYS A 31 -0.02 12.41 -9.63
CA LYS A 31 -1.01 12.99 -8.71
C LYS A 31 -0.38 13.70 -7.50
N LYS A 32 0.72 13.15 -6.94
CA LYS A 32 1.43 13.80 -5.82
C LYS A 32 2.15 15.08 -6.24
N ALA A 33 2.74 15.13 -7.43
CA ALA A 33 3.36 16.33 -7.97
C ALA A 33 2.31 17.44 -8.17
N GLU A 34 1.18 17.13 -8.82
CA GLU A 34 0.05 18.04 -9.02
C GLU A 34 -0.49 18.62 -7.70
N LEU A 35 -0.74 17.76 -6.70
CA LEU A 35 -1.20 18.17 -5.37
C LEU A 35 -0.21 19.08 -4.63
N GLN A 36 1.09 18.98 -4.95
CA GLN A 36 2.15 19.79 -4.37
C GLN A 36 2.56 20.98 -5.26
N GLN A 37 1.88 21.21 -6.38
CA GLN A 37 2.22 22.26 -7.35
C GLN A 37 3.65 22.13 -7.90
N LEU A 38 4.08 20.88 -8.12
CA LEU A 38 5.38 20.53 -8.72
C LEU A 38 5.19 19.99 -10.14
N GLU A 39 6.20 20.19 -10.98
CA GLU A 39 6.27 19.58 -12.32
C GLU A 39 6.19 18.04 -12.24
N PRO A 40 5.23 17.39 -12.91
CA PRO A 40 5.10 15.93 -12.88
C PRO A 40 6.30 15.22 -13.55
N PRO A 41 6.77 14.09 -13.00
CA PRO A 41 7.88 13.35 -13.60
C PRO A 41 7.48 12.64 -14.90
N THR A 42 8.45 12.51 -15.81
CA THR A 42 8.33 11.70 -17.03
C THR A 42 8.60 10.22 -16.73
N PHE A 43 7.95 9.33 -17.49
CA PHE A 43 8.08 7.88 -17.36
C PHE A 43 8.45 7.28 -18.72
N SER A 44 9.41 6.34 -18.71
CA SER A 44 9.66 5.45 -19.85
C SER A 44 8.43 4.59 -20.13
N ALA A 45 8.27 4.12 -21.37
CA ALA A 45 7.33 3.04 -21.65
C ALA A 45 7.74 1.80 -20.84
N ASP A 46 6.79 1.19 -20.13
CA ASP A 46 7.05 -0.04 -19.36
C ASP A 46 7.41 -1.17 -20.33
N SER A 47 8.59 -1.75 -20.14
CA SER A 47 8.89 -3.08 -20.70
C SER A 47 8.07 -4.13 -19.95
N GLU A 48 7.62 -5.17 -20.66
CA GLU A 48 6.82 -6.26 -20.07
C GLU A 48 7.59 -6.95 -18.94
N THR A 49 7.35 -6.49 -17.72
CA THR A 49 8.02 -6.93 -16.51
C THR A 49 6.99 -7.55 -15.58
N GLN A 50 7.24 -8.78 -15.14
CA GLN A 50 6.31 -9.51 -14.27
C GLN A 50 6.32 -8.93 -12.85
N HIS A 51 5.39 -8.03 -12.59
CA HIS A 51 5.19 -7.41 -11.29
C HIS A 51 4.39 -8.33 -10.33
N LYS A 52 4.75 -8.31 -9.05
CA LYS A 52 4.00 -9.00 -7.98
C LYS A 52 3.16 -8.00 -7.18
N LYS A 53 1.89 -8.33 -6.95
CA LYS A 53 0.99 -7.57 -6.07
C LYS A 53 0.90 -8.23 -4.70
N VAL A 54 1.41 -7.58 -3.66
CA VAL A 54 1.30 -8.03 -2.27
C VAL A 54 0.03 -7.46 -1.64
N THR A 55 -0.73 -8.26 -0.87
CA THR A 55 -1.99 -7.84 -0.25
C THR A 55 -2.02 -8.10 1.26
N SER A 56 -2.79 -7.28 1.99
CA SER A 56 -2.87 -7.25 3.46
C SER A 56 -4.05 -8.02 4.05
N THR A 57 -4.32 -9.20 3.50
CA THR A 57 -5.48 -10.06 3.83
C THR A 57 -5.68 -10.26 5.34
N ASN A 58 -4.62 -10.55 6.10
CA ASN A 58 -4.71 -10.83 7.53
C ASN A 58 -4.89 -9.56 8.39
N VAL A 59 -4.48 -8.38 7.91
CA VAL A 59 -4.70 -7.11 8.64
C VAL A 59 -6.20 -6.79 8.71
N ALA A 60 -6.93 -7.01 7.62
CA ALA A 60 -8.39 -6.86 7.60
C ALA A 60 -9.10 -8.04 8.29
N LYS A 61 -8.72 -9.29 7.99
CA LYS A 61 -9.47 -10.48 8.44
C LYS A 61 -9.23 -10.85 9.91
N VAL A 62 -7.98 -10.81 10.38
CA VAL A 62 -7.61 -11.20 11.75
C VAL A 62 -7.71 -9.99 12.68
N LEU A 63 -6.96 -8.92 12.37
CA LEU A 63 -6.87 -7.75 13.26
C LEU A 63 -8.10 -6.84 13.22
N LYS A 64 -8.98 -6.99 12.21
CA LYS A 64 -10.12 -6.10 11.92
C LYS A 64 -9.70 -4.63 11.79
N TYR A 65 -8.47 -4.39 11.33
CA TYR A 65 -7.84 -3.08 11.30
C TYR A 65 -8.06 -2.37 9.95
N ALA A 66 -8.55 -1.13 10.00
CA ALA A 66 -8.61 -0.22 8.86
C ALA A 66 -7.41 0.73 8.84
N PHE A 67 -6.85 1.00 7.65
CA PHE A 67 -5.77 1.96 7.48
C PHE A 67 -6.29 3.39 7.72
N GLN A 68 -5.54 4.18 8.50
CA GLN A 68 -5.95 5.51 8.97
C GLN A 68 -5.63 6.65 7.99
N THR A 69 -4.83 6.38 6.96
CA THR A 69 -4.37 7.38 5.97
C THR A 69 -4.51 6.77 4.58
N GLU A 70 -5.01 7.54 3.63
CA GLU A 70 -5.01 7.17 2.22
C GLU A 70 -3.64 7.41 1.57
N ILE A 71 -3.42 6.79 0.41
CA ILE A 71 -2.24 6.97 -0.43
C ILE A 71 -2.46 8.07 -1.48
#